data_AF-A0A3M1Q6U6-F1
#
_entry.id   AF-A0A3M1Q6U6-F1
#
_cell.length_a   1.000
_cell.length_b   1.000
_cell.length_c   1.000
_cell.angle_alpha   90.00
_cell.angle_beta   90.00
_cell.angle_gamma   90.00
#
_symmetry.space_group_name_H-M   'P 1'
#
loop_
_entity.id
_entity.type
_entity.pdbx_description
1 polymer ?
#
loop_
_entity_poly.entity_id
_entity_poly.type
_entity_poly.pdbx_seq_one_letter_code
_entity_poly.pdbx_strand_id
1 'polypeptide(L)'
;MSASVVADSQATKAARWLNLLAPGAGLVLAGHAVAGCVVGLVFAVAANFAIVGGLIMPDDVSPTWVGLAIGVTGGAYAGAQIRLTQSLREDRMRRRDDERRRVLTEVRAALEAGDAQAALRAIAPIRGLASDDLLVAY
;
A
#
# COMPACT_ATOMS: atom_id res chain seq x y z
N MET A 1 -20.89 8.24 -6.80
CA MET A 1 -19.74 7.48 -6.26
C MET A 1 -20.14 6.02 -6.20
N SER A 2 -19.48 5.13 -6.96
CA SER A 2 -19.82 3.71 -7.02
C SER A 2 -19.48 3.00 -5.70
N ALA A 3 -20.26 2.00 -5.32
CA ALA A 3 -20.06 1.23 -4.08
C ALA A 3 -18.64 0.61 -3.98
N SER A 4 -18.00 0.31 -5.12
CA SER A 4 -16.62 -0.19 -5.18
C SER A 4 -15.59 0.81 -4.67
N VAL A 5 -15.75 2.10 -4.96
CA VAL A 5 -14.82 3.16 -4.51
C VAL A 5 -14.91 3.34 -2.99
N VAL A 6 -16.11 3.20 -2.42
CA VAL A 6 -16.32 3.31 -0.96
C VAL A 6 -15.69 2.12 -0.23
N ALA A 7 -15.88 0.90 -0.72
CA ALA A 7 -15.29 -0.31 -0.15
C ALA A 7 -13.75 -0.26 -0.16
N ASP A 8 -13.16 0.23 -1.26
CA ASP A 8 -11.71 0.33 -1.41
C ASP A 8 -11.07 1.37 -0.47
N SER A 9 -11.77 2.49 -0.25
CA SER A 9 -11.39 3.50 0.72
C SER A 9 -11.40 2.96 2.15
N GLN A 10 -12.41 2.16 2.52
CA GLN A 10 -12.50 1.53 3.83
C GLN A 10 -11.39 0.49 4.04
N ALA A 11 -11.13 -0.38 3.05
CA ALA A 11 -10.05 -1.38 3.13
C ALA A 11 -8.67 -0.71 3.28
N THR A 12 -8.42 0.36 2.52
CA THR A 12 -7.16 1.12 2.63
C THR A 12 -6.99 1.76 4.01
N LYS A 13 -8.07 2.34 4.56
CA LYS A 13 -8.05 2.92 5.91
C LYS A 13 -7.80 1.86 6.96
N ALA A 14 -8.48 0.71 6.86
CA ALA A 14 -8.30 -0.42 7.77
C ALA A 14 -6.85 -0.93 7.74
N ALA A 15 -6.26 -1.11 6.55
CA ALA A 15 -4.87 -1.54 6.41
C ALA A 15 -3.89 -0.55 7.07
N ARG A 16 -4.10 0.76 6.91
CA ARG A 16 -3.28 1.79 7.57
C ARG A 16 -3.41 1.76 9.08
N TRP A 17 -4.64 1.69 9.59
CA TRP A 17 -4.90 1.60 11.03
C TRP A 17 -4.29 0.34 11.64
N LEU A 18 -4.43 -0.80 10.99
CA LEU A 18 -3.85 -2.05 11.45
C LEU A 18 -2.33 -2.02 11.43
N ASN A 19 -1.71 -1.42 10.43
CA ASN A 19 -0.25 -1.27 10.40
C ASN A 19 0.27 -0.29 11.47
N LEU A 20 -0.53 0.68 11.87
CA LEU A 20 -0.21 1.61 12.95
C LEU A 20 -0.22 0.89 14.31
N LEU A 21 -1.20 0.01 14.53
CA LEU A 21 -1.34 -0.76 15.77
C LEU A 21 -0.35 -1.93 15.84
N ALA A 22 -0.18 -2.65 14.74
CA ALA A 22 0.64 -3.83 14.63
C ALA A 22 1.49 -3.75 13.34
N PRO A 23 2.78 -3.38 13.46
CA PRO A 23 3.67 -3.28 12.31
C PRO A 23 3.69 -4.58 11.52
N GLY A 24 3.43 -4.48 10.22
CA GLY A 24 3.35 -5.63 9.32
C GLY A 24 1.93 -6.15 9.07
N ALA A 25 0.97 -5.94 9.98
CA ALA A 25 -0.41 -6.42 9.79
C ALA A 25 -1.09 -5.77 8.57
N GLY A 26 -0.87 -4.47 8.35
CA GLY A 26 -1.40 -3.79 7.17
C GLY A 26 -0.78 -4.26 5.86
N LEU A 27 0.49 -4.70 5.88
CA LEU A 27 1.14 -5.32 4.72
C LEU A 27 0.50 -6.67 4.37
N VAL A 28 0.15 -7.48 5.38
CA VAL A 28 -0.59 -8.74 5.17
C VAL A 28 -1.92 -8.46 4.49
N LEU A 29 -2.68 -7.47 4.97
CA LEU A 29 -3.95 -7.08 4.35
C LEU A 29 -3.80 -6.49 2.94
N ALA A 30 -2.68 -5.82 2.67
CA ALA A 30 -2.34 -5.34 1.34
C ALA A 30 -1.84 -6.47 0.40
N GLY A 31 -1.99 -7.75 0.76
CA GLY A 31 -1.59 -8.89 -0.06
C GLY A 31 -0.09 -9.23 0.01
N HIS A 32 0.67 -8.57 0.89
CA HIS A 32 2.11 -8.78 1.06
C HIS A 32 2.40 -9.61 2.32
N ALA A 33 1.79 -10.80 2.43
CA ALA A 33 1.81 -11.62 3.63
C ALA A 33 3.22 -11.92 4.16
N VAL A 34 4.13 -12.36 3.30
CA VAL A 34 5.51 -12.70 3.69
C VAL A 34 6.24 -11.48 4.28
N ALA A 35 6.17 -10.34 3.60
CA ALA A 35 6.80 -9.11 4.07
C ALA A 35 6.18 -8.63 5.40
N GLY A 36 4.86 -8.69 5.52
CA GLY A 36 4.15 -8.36 6.75
C GLY A 36 4.55 -9.25 7.93
N CYS A 37 4.64 -10.58 7.72
CA CYS A 37 5.07 -11.53 8.75
C CYS A 37 6.52 -11.30 9.19
N VAL A 38 7.44 -11.08 8.25
CA VAL A 38 8.85 -10.83 8.57
C VAL A 38 9.00 -9.55 9.39
N VAL A 39 8.35 -8.46 8.97
CA VAL A 39 8.38 -7.19 9.71
C VAL A 39 7.76 -7.32 11.10
N GLY A 40 6.61 -7.97 11.21
CA GLY A 40 5.95 -8.21 12.48
C GLY A 40 6.79 -9.06 13.45
N LEU A 41 7.46 -10.10 12.93
CA LEU A 41 8.36 -10.95 13.73
C LEU A 41 9.57 -10.17 14.23
N VAL A 42 10.25 -9.43 13.34
CA VAL A 42 11.41 -8.60 13.69
C VAL A 42 11.02 -7.55 14.74
N PHE A 43 9.89 -6.86 14.53
CA PHE A 43 9.37 -5.89 15.49
C PHE A 43 9.07 -6.55 16.85
N ALA A 44 8.36 -7.68 16.86
CA ALA A 44 7.98 -8.36 18.09
C ALA A 44 9.21 -8.85 18.88
N VAL A 45 10.19 -9.47 18.21
CA VAL A 45 11.41 -9.94 18.86
C VAL A 45 12.23 -8.78 19.43
N ALA A 46 12.45 -7.73 18.64
CA ALA A 46 13.23 -6.58 19.06
C ALA A 46 12.54 -5.80 20.19
N ALA A 47 11.22 -5.61 20.11
CA ALA A 47 10.45 -4.94 21.15
C ALA A 47 10.47 -5.72 22.47
N ASN A 48 10.27 -7.04 22.41
CA ASN A 48 10.36 -7.88 23.61
C ASN A 48 11.76 -7.84 24.22
N PHE A 49 12.82 -7.92 23.40
CA PHE A 49 14.19 -7.84 23.89
C PHE A 49 14.48 -6.48 24.55
N ALA A 50 14.00 -5.38 23.96
CA ALA A 50 14.13 -4.05 24.53
C ALA A 50 13.39 -3.91 25.87
N ILE A 51 12.18 -4.47 25.98
CA ILE A 51 11.38 -4.47 27.21
C ILE A 51 12.06 -5.31 28.30
N VAL A 52 12.46 -6.55 27.98
CA VAL A 52 13.10 -7.45 28.95
C VAL A 52 14.43 -6.87 29.41
N GLY A 53 15.31 -6.49 28.47
CA GLY A 53 16.63 -5.96 28.81
C GLY A 53 16.60 -4.55 29.42
N GLY A 54 15.60 -3.73 29.12
CA GLY A 54 15.50 -2.38 29.66
C GLY A 54 14.75 -2.27 31.00
N LEU A 55 13.74 -3.12 31.22
CA LEU A 55 12.85 -3.00 32.38
C LEU A 55 12.92 -4.17 33.36
N ILE A 56 13.17 -5.40 32.88
CA ILE A 56 13.14 -6.60 33.74
C ILE A 56 14.55 -6.95 34.22
N MET A 57 15.54 -6.87 33.34
CA MET A 57 16.92 -7.26 33.60
C MET A 57 17.92 -6.17 33.18
N PRO A 58 17.78 -4.93 33.70
CA PRO A 58 18.63 -3.80 33.28
C PRO A 58 20.11 -3.97 33.61
N ASP A 59 20.43 -4.73 34.66
CA ASP A 59 21.81 -4.94 35.10
C ASP A 59 22.49 -6.11 34.36
N ASP A 60 21.72 -7.07 33.84
CA ASP A 60 22.23 -8.27 33.18
C ASP A 60 22.41 -8.08 31.66
N VAL A 61 21.77 -7.07 31.07
CA VAL A 61 21.79 -6.82 29.63
C VAL A 61 22.55 -5.54 29.32
N SER A 62 23.51 -5.63 28.41
CA SER A 62 24.30 -4.46 27.99
C SER A 62 23.39 -3.36 27.41
N PRO A 63 23.56 -2.09 27.84
CA PRO A 63 22.79 -0.96 27.33
C PRO A 63 22.89 -0.79 25.82
N THR A 64 24.01 -1.19 25.21
CA THR A 64 24.22 -1.16 23.76
C THR A 64 23.25 -2.11 23.04
N TRP A 65 23.03 -3.31 23.56
CA TRP A 65 22.09 -4.27 22.96
C TRP A 65 20.64 -3.81 23.09
N VAL A 66 20.27 -3.21 24.23
CA VAL A 66 18.95 -2.60 24.42
C VAL A 66 18.75 -1.44 23.43
N GLY A 67 19.74 -0.55 23.30
CA GLY A 67 19.70 0.54 22.33
C GLY A 67 19.57 0.06 20.88
N LEU A 68 20.30 -1.00 20.51
CA LEU A 68 20.18 -1.64 19.20
C LEU A 68 18.75 -2.18 18.99
N ALA A 69 18.19 -2.88 19.97
CA ALA A 69 16.84 -3.45 19.88
C ALA A 69 15.77 -2.36 19.75
N ILE A 70 15.90 -1.25 20.48
CA ILE A 70 15.03 -0.08 20.31
C ILE A 70 15.16 0.49 18.90
N GLY A 71 16.40 0.65 18.40
CA GLY A 71 16.67 1.13 17.05
C GLY A 71 16.06 0.24 15.96
N VAL A 72 16.23 -1.08 16.08
CA VAL A 72 15.63 -2.07 15.16
C VAL A 72 14.10 -2.03 15.24
N THR A 73 13.53 -1.91 16.43
CA THR A 73 12.07 -1.81 16.63
C THR A 73 11.52 -0.56 15.93
N GLY A 74 12.13 0.61 16.16
CA GLY A 74 11.74 1.86 15.52
C GLY A 74 11.94 1.83 14.00
N GLY A 75 13.06 1.27 13.54
CA GLY A 75 13.36 1.10 12.12
C GLY A 75 12.37 0.17 11.41
N ALA A 76 12.05 -0.98 12.02
CA ALA A 76 11.06 -1.91 11.51
C ALA A 76 9.67 -1.26 11.44
N TYR A 77 9.29 -0.49 12.47
CA TYR A 77 8.03 0.26 12.49
C TYR A 77 7.97 1.27 11.33
N ALA A 78 8.97 2.15 11.20
CA ALA A 78 9.01 3.16 10.15
C ALA A 78 9.05 2.54 8.75
N GLY A 79 9.88 1.50 8.57
CA GLY A 79 9.98 0.71 7.34
C GLY A 79 8.64 0.09 6.94
N ALA A 80 7.88 -0.45 7.91
CA ALA A 80 6.55 -0.99 7.67
C ALA A 80 5.59 0.07 7.09
N GLN A 81 5.61 1.30 7.62
CA GLN A 81 4.73 2.37 7.15
C GLN A 81 5.10 2.86 5.74
N ILE A 82 6.40 3.00 5.47
CA ILE A 82 6.91 3.39 4.15
C ILE A 82 6.52 2.32 3.12
N ARG A 83 6.80 1.04 3.43
CA ARG A 83 6.51 -0.07 2.53
C ARG A 83 5.02 -0.20 2.23
N LEU A 84 4.16 -0.08 3.25
CA LEU A 84 2.72 -0.12 3.05
C LEU A 84 2.25 1.03 2.15
N THR A 85 2.79 2.23 2.34
CA THR A 85 2.45 3.38 1.50
C THR A 85 2.87 3.17 0.05
N GLN A 86 4.04 2.57 -0.19
CA GLN A 86 4.50 2.20 -1.54
C GLN A 86 3.58 1.15 -2.16
N SER A 87 3.29 0.05 -1.47
CA SER A 87 2.39 -1.00 -1.98
C SER A 87 1.01 -0.46 -2.34
N LEU A 88 0.41 0.38 -1.48
CA LEU A 88 -0.88 1.02 -1.77
C LEU A 88 -0.82 1.98 -2.97
N ARG A 89 0.33 2.61 -3.22
CA ARG A 89 0.53 3.47 -4.39
C ARG A 89 0.65 2.63 -5.66
N GLU A 90 1.45 1.56 -5.62
CA GLU A 90 1.63 0.62 -6.73
C GLU A 90 0.29 -0.02 -7.13
N ASP A 91 -0.51 -0.47 -6.17
CA ASP A 91 -1.83 -1.07 -6.43
C ASP A 91 -2.79 -0.07 -7.08
N ARG A 92 -2.77 1.19 -6.64
CA ARG A 92 -3.58 2.26 -7.26
C ARG A 92 -3.15 2.55 -8.69
N MET A 93 -1.83 2.57 -8.95
CA MET A 93 -1.32 2.77 -10.32
C MET A 93 -1.75 1.62 -11.23
N ARG A 94 -1.57 0.38 -10.79
CA ARG A 94 -2.00 -0.81 -11.55
C ARG A 94 -3.50 -0.79 -11.86
N ARG A 95 -4.34 -0.47 -10.88
CA ARG A 95 -5.79 -0.37 -11.09
C ARG A 95 -6.17 0.72 -12.08
N ARG A 96 -5.49 1.88 -12.03
CA ARG A 96 -5.69 2.95 -13.01
C ARG A 96 -5.29 2.51 -14.41
N ASP A 97 -4.17 1.79 -14.54
CA ASP A 97 -3.71 1.27 -15.83
C ASP A 97 -4.67 0.22 -16.39
N ASP A 98 -5.19 -0.67 -15.54
CA ASP A 98 -6.18 -1.67 -15.94
C ASP A 98 -7.51 -1.01 -16.37
N GLU A 99 -7.97 0.01 -15.64
CA GLU A 99 -9.14 0.80 -16.00
C GLU A 99 -8.95 1.52 -17.34
N ARG A 100 -7.78 2.14 -17.56
CA ARG A 100 -7.41 2.75 -18.84
C ARG A 100 -7.45 1.73 -19.98
N ARG A 101 -6.80 0.58 -19.81
CA ARG A 101 -6.77 -0.49 -20.83
C ARG A 101 -8.17 -0.99 -21.17
N ARG A 102 -9.00 -1.19 -20.15
CA ARG A 102 -10.39 -1.59 -20.34
C ARG A 102 -11.17 -0.56 -21.15
N VAL A 103 -11.11 0.72 -20.76
CA VAL A 103 -11.83 1.79 -21.46
C VAL A 103 -11.35 1.93 -22.91
N LEU A 104 -10.04 1.88 -23.16
CA LEU A 104 -9.50 1.92 -24.53
C LEU A 104 -9.96 0.73 -25.38
N THR A 105 -10.12 -0.44 -24.77
CA THR A 105 -10.67 -1.62 -25.45
C THR A 105 -12.14 -1.41 -25.83
N GLU A 106 -12.94 -0.85 -24.93
CA GLU A 106 -14.35 -0.52 -25.18
C GLU A 106 -14.50 0.56 -26.26
N VAL A 107 -13.67 1.60 -26.24
CA VAL A 107 -13.62 2.65 -27.28
C VAL A 107 -13.26 2.04 -28.63
N ARG A 108 -12.24 1.18 -28.67
CA ARG A 108 -11.82 0.50 -29.91
C ARG A 108 -12.96 -0.34 -30.50
N ALA A 109 -13.64 -1.13 -29.68
CA ALA A 109 -14.76 -1.95 -30.13
C ALA A 109 -15.90 -1.09 -30.71
N ALA A 110 -16.21 0.06 -30.09
CA ALA A 110 -17.22 0.99 -30.61
C ALA A 110 -16.81 1.62 -31.96
N LEU A 111 -15.53 1.97 -32.12
CA LEU A 111 -14.99 2.49 -33.38
C LEU A 111 -15.00 1.43 -34.49
N GLU A 112 -14.63 0.18 -34.18
CA GLU A 112 -14.68 -0.95 -35.13
C GLU A 112 -16.13 -1.25 -35.57
N ALA A 113 -17.12 -0.97 -34.72
CA ALA A 113 -18.54 -1.07 -35.05
C ALA A 113 -19.09 0.17 -35.80
N GLY A 114 -18.28 1.21 -36.02
CA GLY A 114 -18.71 2.47 -36.66
C GLY A 114 -19.57 3.39 -35.77
N ASP A 115 -19.68 3.11 -34.46
CA ASP A 115 -20.46 3.92 -33.52
C ASP A 115 -19.57 4.94 -32.79
N ALA A 116 -19.40 6.10 -33.42
CA ALA A 116 -18.64 7.22 -32.85
C ALA A 116 -19.22 7.76 -31.54
N GLN A 117 -20.55 7.70 -31.34
CA GLN A 117 -21.20 8.19 -30.13
C GLN A 117 -20.94 7.25 -28.94
N ALA A 118 -20.97 5.94 -29.19
CA ALA A 118 -20.55 4.96 -28.18
C ALA A 118 -19.08 5.14 -27.80
N ALA A 119 -18.19 5.37 -28.76
CA ALA A 119 -16.77 5.65 -28.48
C ALA A 119 -16.58 6.89 -27.59
N LEU A 120 -17.29 7.99 -27.88
CA LEU A 120 -17.24 9.21 -27.07
C LEU A 120 -17.80 9.02 -25.65
N ARG A 121 -18.84 8.20 -25.49
CA ARG A 121 -19.36 7.85 -24.15
C ARG A 121 -18.38 6.97 -23.37
N ALA A 122 -17.77 5.99 -24.04
CA ALA A 122 -16.82 5.07 -23.43
C ALA A 122 -15.57 5.79 -22.93
N ILE A 123 -15.06 6.79 -23.65
CA ILE A 123 -13.85 7.52 -23.24
C ILE A 123 -14.09 8.57 -22.13
N ALA A 124 -15.35 8.97 -21.91
CA ALA A 124 -15.70 10.03 -20.95
C ALA A 124 -15.13 9.83 -19.52
N PRO A 125 -15.13 8.61 -18.92
CA PRO A 125 -14.63 8.38 -17.57
C PRO A 125 -13.14 8.68 -17.39
N ILE A 126 -12.32 8.48 -18.43
CA ILE A 126 -10.86 8.67 -18.37
C ILE A 126 -10.41 10.04 -18.88
N ARG A 127 -11.34 10.89 -19.35
CA ARG A 127 -11.01 12.20 -19.93
C ARG A 127 -10.28 13.12 -18.95
N GLY A 128 -10.61 13.03 -17.66
CA GLY A 128 -9.93 13.77 -16.59
C GLY A 128 -8.55 13.22 -16.23
N LEU A 129 -8.18 12.01 -16.68
CA LEU A 129 -6.84 11.44 -16.49
C LEU A 129 -5.88 11.84 -17.62
N ALA A 130 -6.40 12.31 -18.75
CA ALA A 130 -5.61 12.71 -19.91
C ALA A 130 -4.75 13.97 -19.64
N SER A 131 -5.18 14.85 -18.74
CA SER A 131 -4.39 16.02 -18.31
C SER A 131 -3.11 15.62 -17.57
N ASP A 132 -3.12 14.46 -16.90
CA ASP A 132 -1.96 13.93 -16.19
C ASP A 132 -1.03 13.13 -17.12
N ASP A 133 -1.56 12.55 -18.21
CA ASP A 133 -0.80 11.76 -19.18
C ASP A 133 -0.13 12.59 -20.29
N LEU A 134 -0.56 13.85 -20.50
CA LEU A 134 0.02 14.76 -21.49
C LEU A 134 1.52 15.07 -21.27
N LEU A 135 2.08 14.69 -20.11
CA LEU A 135 3.51 14.80 -19.79
C LEU A 135 4.35 13.59 -20.26
N VAL A 136 3.75 12.56 -20.89
CA VAL A 136 4.48 11.38 -21.40
C VAL A 136 4.59 11.39 -22.94
N ALA A 137 4.05 12.40 -23.62
CA ALA A 137 4.19 12.54 -25.06
C ALA A 137 5.40 13.40 -25.42
N TYR A 138 6.52 12.72 -25.72
CA TYR A 138 7.74 13.18 -26.42
C TYR A 138 8.73 14.07 -25.67
#